data_AF-A0A8J7REL2-F1
#
_entry.id   AF-A0A8J7REL2-F1
#
_cell.length_a   1.000
_cell.length_b   1.000
_cell.length_c   1.000
_cell.angle_alpha   90.00
_cell.angle_beta   90.00
_cell.angle_gamma   90.00
#
_symmetry.space_group_name_H-M   'P 1'
#
loop_
_entity.id
_entity.type
_entity.pdbx_description
1 polymer ?
#
loop_
_entity_poly.entity_id
_entity_poly.type
_entity_poly.pdbx_seq_one_letter_code
_entity_poly.pdbx_strand_id
1 'polypeptide(L)'
;MKIGSFKTNRGQIAYDFLIAMLLIIITFSIIGNIVINTANEFKKAEIVNSADAVLNIFENTAIVAYNKDVILNSSFDRIYGKNYDIFYANKVIHVKSKTTITFYKNGTKVMTKNAELSGIDMGNSLKVVVDDFYVSKELNVELA
;
A
#
# COMPACT_ATOMS: atom_id res chain seq x y z
N MET A 1 22.97 37.35 57.59
CA MET A 1 22.64 36.71 56.29
C MET A 1 21.12 36.63 56.19
N LYS A 2 20.46 37.57 55.47
CA LYS A 2 18.99 37.59 55.36
C LYS A 2 18.58 36.59 54.28
N ILE A 3 17.93 35.50 54.70
CA ILE A 3 17.32 34.52 53.80
C ILE A 3 16.06 35.19 53.25
N GLY A 4 16.05 35.48 51.95
CA GLY A 4 14.90 36.08 51.26
C GLY A 4 13.68 35.16 51.38
N SER A 5 12.65 35.62 52.08
CA SER A 5 11.34 34.95 52.13
C SER A 5 10.67 35.11 50.77
N PHE A 6 10.55 34.02 50.01
CA PHE A 6 9.69 33.97 48.84
C PHE A 6 8.23 33.95 49.31
N LYS A 7 7.55 35.09 49.20
CA LYS A 7 6.12 35.20 49.49
C LYS A 7 5.36 34.66 48.27
N THR A 8 4.98 33.39 48.28
CA THR A 8 4.21 32.76 47.20
C THR A 8 2.76 33.25 47.26
N ASN A 9 2.35 34.06 46.28
CA ASN A 9 0.96 34.50 46.19
C ASN A 9 0.12 33.36 45.57
N ARG A 10 -0.97 32.96 46.24
CA ARG A 10 -1.87 31.88 45.79
C ARG A 10 -2.35 32.05 44.33
N GLY A 11 -2.43 33.28 43.84
CA GLY A 11 -2.75 33.58 42.43
C GLY A 11 -1.68 33.09 41.45
N GLN A 12 -0.38 33.22 41.77
CA GLN A 12 0.71 32.73 40.90
C GLN A 12 0.65 31.20 40.75
N ILE A 13 0.37 30.48 41.83
CA ILE A 13 0.22 29.01 41.80
C ILE A 13 -0.92 28.58 40.86
N ALA A 14 -2.04 29.32 40.85
CA ALA A 14 -3.17 29.03 39.97
C ALA A 14 -2.84 29.31 38.48
N TYR A 15 -2.11 30.39 38.20
CA TYR A 15 -1.65 30.70 36.83
C TYR A 15 -0.63 29.68 36.34
N ASP A 16 0.35 29.30 37.17
CA ASP A 16 1.34 28.29 36.82
C ASP A 16 0.69 26.92 36.58
N PHE A 17 -0.34 26.57 37.35
CA PHE A 17 -1.13 25.36 37.14
C PHE A 17 -1.90 25.39 35.81
N LEU A 18 -2.53 26.52 35.47
CA LEU A 18 -3.22 26.69 34.18
C LEU A 18 -2.25 26.59 33.00
N ILE A 19 -1.09 27.23 33.10
CA ILE A 19 -0.04 27.18 32.08
C ILE A 19 0.48 25.74 31.93
N ALA A 20 0.73 25.04 33.04
CA ALA A 20 1.15 23.64 33.01
C ALA A 20 0.10 22.74 32.37
N MET A 21 -1.18 22.93 32.68
CA MET A 21 -2.28 22.15 32.09
C MET A 21 -2.39 22.38 30.57
N LEU A 22 -2.28 23.64 30.12
CA LEU A 22 -2.25 23.96 28.69
C LEU A 22 -1.05 23.32 27.99
N LEU A 23 0.13 23.37 28.62
CA LEU A 23 1.34 22.73 28.09
C LEU A 23 1.16 21.21 27.95
N ILE A 24 0.53 20.57 28.94
CA ILE A 24 0.23 19.13 28.89
C ILE A 24 -0.72 18.82 27.73
N ILE A 25 -1.80 19.58 27.55
CA ILE A 25 -2.76 19.36 26.46
C ILE A 25 -2.09 19.53 25.09
N ILE A 26 -1.24 20.56 24.93
CA ILE A 26 -0.52 20.81 23.68
C ILE A 26 0.46 19.67 23.39
N THR A 27 1.25 19.25 24.37
CA THR A 27 2.22 18.16 24.21
C THR A 27 1.54 16.83 23.86
N PHE A 28 0.45 16.47 24.55
CA PHE A 28 -0.34 15.29 24.19
C PHE A 28 -0.95 15.39 22.79
N SER A 29 -1.43 16.57 22.38
CA SER A 29 -1.97 16.77 21.04
C SER A 29 -0.91 16.58 19.96
N ILE A 30 0.29 17.12 20.18
CA ILE A 30 1.43 16.96 19.26
C ILE A 30 1.84 15.48 19.17
N ILE A 31 2.05 14.82 20.32
CA ILE A 31 2.44 13.41 20.36
C ILE A 31 1.36 12.53 19.71
N GLY A 32 0.09 12.76 20.04
CA GLY A 32 -1.04 12.04 19.45
C GLY A 32 -1.08 12.17 17.94
N ASN A 33 -0.88 13.37 17.40
CA ASN A 33 -0.83 13.60 15.96
C ASN A 33 0.35 12.86 15.30
N ILE A 34 1.54 12.88 15.91
CA ILE A 34 2.72 12.15 15.40
C ILE A 34 2.44 10.65 15.34
N VAL A 35 1.86 10.08 16.41
CA VAL A 35 1.54 8.64 16.46
C VAL A 35 0.52 8.26 15.39
N ILE A 36 -0.54 9.04 15.23
CA ILE A 36 -1.59 8.78 14.22
C ILE A 36 -1.00 8.84 12.81
N ASN A 37 -0.20 9.87 12.51
CA ASN A 37 0.43 10.01 11.20
C ASN A 37 1.40 8.86 10.92
N THR A 38 2.21 8.48 11.91
CA THR A 38 3.15 7.36 11.80
C THR A 38 2.41 6.04 11.54
N ALA A 39 1.32 5.77 12.27
CA ALA A 39 0.49 4.59 12.06
C ALA A 39 -0.14 4.55 10.66
N ASN A 40 -0.53 5.70 10.11
CA ASN A 40 -1.06 5.79 8.75
C ASN A 40 0.02 5.51 7.69
N GLU A 41 1.24 6.02 7.88
CA GLU A 41 2.36 5.74 6.97
C GLU A 41 2.77 4.25 6.99
N PHE A 42 2.77 3.60 8.16
CA PHE A 42 2.99 2.15 8.24
C PHE A 42 1.93 1.36 7.47
N LYS A 43 0.64 1.72 7.62
CA LYS A 43 -0.43 1.07 6.85
C LYS A 43 -0.22 1.25 5.35
N LYS A 44 0.11 2.46 4.88
CA LYS A 44 0.39 2.69 3.45
C LYS A 44 1.55 1.82 2.96
N ALA A 45 2.66 1.79 3.71
CA ALA A 45 3.82 0.97 3.35
C ALA A 45 3.47 -0.53 3.27
N GLU A 46 2.61 -1.01 4.16
CA GLU A 46 2.16 -2.41 4.16
C GLU A 46 1.30 -2.76 2.93
N ILE A 47 0.41 -1.85 2.51
CA ILE A 47 -0.39 -2.04 1.28
C ILE A 47 0.51 -1.97 0.04
N VAL A 48 1.50 -1.07 0.00
CA VAL A 48 2.51 -0.98 -1.08
C VAL A 48 3.31 -2.28 -1.18
N ASN A 49 3.83 -2.80 -0.06
CA ASN A 49 4.57 -4.06 -0.03
C ASN A 49 3.71 -5.25 -0.51
N SER A 50 2.43 -5.27 -0.14
CA SER A 50 1.50 -6.30 -0.58
C SER A 50 1.22 -6.21 -2.08
N ALA A 51 1.07 -5.00 -2.62
CA ALA A 51 0.91 -4.78 -4.05
C ALA A 51 2.17 -5.17 -4.84
N ASP A 52 3.37 -4.92 -4.29
CA ASP A 52 4.63 -5.37 -4.88
C ASP A 52 4.76 -6.90 -4.86
N ALA A 53 4.32 -7.56 -3.77
CA ALA A 53 4.24 -9.02 -3.72
C ALA A 53 3.30 -9.57 -4.80
N VAL A 54 2.15 -8.93 -5.06
CA VAL A 54 1.25 -9.28 -6.16
C VAL A 54 1.96 -9.17 -7.51
N LEU A 55 2.67 -8.07 -7.78
CA LEU A 55 3.46 -7.90 -9.01
C LEU A 55 4.45 -9.06 -9.22
N ASN A 56 5.21 -9.39 -8.17
CA ASN A 56 6.24 -10.42 -8.23
C ASN A 56 5.64 -11.82 -8.41
N ILE A 57 4.54 -12.15 -7.74
CA ILE A 57 3.84 -13.43 -7.93
C ILE A 57 3.28 -13.54 -9.34
N PHE A 58 2.67 -12.46 -9.84
CA PHE A 58 2.09 -12.43 -11.19
C PHE A 58 3.17 -12.67 -12.25
N GLU A 59 4.26 -11.90 -12.21
CA GLU A 59 5.37 -12.06 -13.16
C GLU A 59 6.01 -13.45 -13.04
N ASN A 60 6.31 -13.93 -11.84
CA ASN A 60 6.91 -15.25 -11.66
C ASN A 60 6.01 -16.36 -12.21
N THR A 61 4.69 -16.27 -12.00
CA THR A 61 3.74 -17.25 -12.56
C THR A 61 3.76 -17.20 -14.08
N ALA A 62 3.81 -16.01 -14.68
CA ALA A 62 3.92 -15.85 -16.12
C ALA A 62 5.25 -16.41 -16.66
N ILE A 63 6.38 -16.14 -16.01
CA ILE A 63 7.70 -16.67 -16.37
C ILE A 63 7.69 -18.20 -16.34
N VAL A 64 7.14 -18.82 -15.29
CA VAL A 64 7.08 -20.28 -15.19
C VAL A 64 6.16 -20.86 -16.26
N ALA A 65 4.99 -20.27 -16.50
CA ALA A 65 4.08 -20.70 -17.56
C ALA A 65 4.75 -20.66 -18.94
N TYR A 66 5.53 -19.60 -19.22
CA TYR A 66 6.28 -19.44 -20.46
C TYR A 66 7.42 -20.45 -20.61
N ASN A 67 8.27 -20.58 -19.59
CA ASN A 67 9.49 -21.38 -19.64
C ASN A 67 9.23 -22.88 -19.58
N LYS A 68 8.17 -23.29 -18.87
CA LYS A 68 7.81 -24.71 -18.72
C LYS A 68 6.74 -25.16 -19.70
N ASP A 69 6.14 -24.23 -20.45
CA ASP A 69 5.04 -24.49 -21.38
C ASP A 69 3.87 -25.23 -20.69
N VAL A 70 3.46 -24.72 -19.53
CA VAL A 70 2.40 -25.29 -18.70
C VAL A 70 1.33 -24.26 -18.38
N ILE A 71 0.12 -24.75 -18.13
CA ILE A 71 -0.99 -23.94 -17.64
C ILE A 71 -0.87 -23.82 -16.13
N LEU A 72 -0.81 -22.59 -15.62
CA LEU A 72 -0.75 -22.30 -14.18
C LEU A 72 -1.96 -21.48 -13.76
N ASN A 73 -2.45 -21.76 -12.55
CA ASN A 73 -3.49 -20.96 -11.92
C ASN A 73 -2.89 -20.30 -10.69
N SER A 74 -3.03 -18.97 -10.58
CA SER A 74 -2.70 -18.23 -9.38
C SER A 74 -3.94 -17.51 -8.87
N SER A 75 -4.18 -17.57 -7.56
CA SER A 75 -5.33 -16.94 -6.92
C SER A 75 -4.86 -15.70 -6.17
N PHE A 76 -5.53 -14.59 -6.45
CA PHE A 76 -5.28 -13.29 -5.87
C PHE A 76 -6.52 -12.88 -5.06
N ASP A 77 -6.32 -12.44 -3.82
CA ASP A 77 -7.40 -11.91 -2.98
C ASP A 77 -7.11 -10.45 -2.66
N ARG A 78 -8.12 -9.75 -2.12
CA ARG A 78 -8.08 -8.35 -1.72
C ARG A 78 -6.91 -8.06 -0.76
N ILE A 79 -6.29 -6.90 -0.94
CA ILE A 79 -5.21 -6.42 -0.07
C ILE A 79 -5.84 -5.65 1.10
N TYR A 80 -5.72 -6.15 2.33
CA TYR A 80 -6.35 -5.55 3.52
C TYR A 80 -7.83 -5.19 3.33
N GLY A 81 -8.57 -6.04 2.61
CA GLY A 81 -10.00 -5.83 2.31
C GLY A 81 -10.29 -4.82 1.19
N LYS A 82 -9.26 -4.22 0.58
CA LYS A 82 -9.36 -3.30 -0.56
C LYS A 82 -9.31 -4.07 -1.88
N ASN A 83 -10.15 -3.62 -2.81
CA ASN A 83 -10.10 -4.09 -4.19
C ASN A 83 -8.90 -3.45 -4.89
N TYR A 84 -8.41 -4.09 -5.93
CA TYR A 84 -7.34 -3.53 -6.75
C TYR A 84 -7.41 -4.06 -8.16
N ASP A 85 -6.72 -3.36 -9.05
CA ASP A 85 -6.69 -3.66 -10.48
C ASP A 85 -5.27 -3.99 -10.91
N ILE A 86 -5.11 -5.06 -11.69
CA ILE A 86 -3.85 -5.46 -12.30
C ILE A 86 -3.89 -5.10 -13.78
N PHE A 87 -3.06 -4.15 -14.21
CA PHE A 87 -2.92 -3.71 -15.60
C PHE A 87 -1.65 -4.28 -16.22
N TYR A 88 -1.75 -4.79 -17.45
CA TYR A 88 -0.62 -5.25 -18.25
C TYR A 88 -1.00 -5.26 -19.72
N ALA A 89 -0.04 -5.06 -20.63
CA ALA A 89 -0.32 -4.90 -22.06
C ALA A 89 -1.53 -3.96 -22.28
N ASN A 90 -2.57 -4.41 -22.98
CA ASN A 90 -3.83 -3.67 -23.15
C ASN A 90 -4.99 -4.22 -22.30
N LYS A 91 -4.67 -4.87 -21.18
CA LYS A 91 -5.61 -5.63 -20.35
C LYS A 91 -5.64 -5.18 -18.90
N VAL A 92 -6.77 -5.45 -18.26
CA VAL A 92 -7.00 -5.23 -16.83
C VAL A 92 -7.68 -6.44 -16.20
N ILE A 93 -7.31 -6.73 -14.95
CA ILE A 93 -7.97 -7.73 -14.11
C ILE A 93 -8.42 -7.04 -12.82
N HIS A 94 -9.72 -7.07 -12.58
CA HIS A 94 -10.33 -6.50 -11.38
C HIS A 94 -10.37 -7.52 -10.24
N VAL A 95 -9.59 -7.31 -9.18
CA VAL A 95 -9.57 -8.17 -7.99
C VAL A 95 -10.49 -7.60 -6.92
N LYS A 96 -11.77 -7.99 -7.01
CA LYS A 96 -12.84 -7.60 -6.06
C LYS A 96 -13.09 -8.64 -4.95
N SER A 97 -12.60 -9.85 -5.16
CA SER A 97 -12.66 -11.00 -4.25
C SER A 97 -11.51 -11.94 -4.61
N LYS A 98 -11.52 -13.16 -4.07
CA LYS A 98 -10.61 -14.20 -4.55
C LYS A 98 -10.81 -14.46 -6.05
N THR A 99 -9.88 -13.97 -6.85
CA THR A 99 -9.87 -14.06 -8.32
C THR A 99 -8.76 -15.00 -8.73
N THR A 100 -9.11 -16.07 -9.45
CA THR A 100 -8.13 -16.99 -10.03
C THR A 100 -7.81 -16.55 -11.45
N ILE A 101 -6.52 -16.39 -11.73
CA ILE A 101 -5.98 -16.03 -13.04
C ILE A 101 -5.27 -17.25 -13.59
N THR A 102 -5.66 -17.66 -14.79
CA THR A 102 -5.01 -18.76 -15.51
C THR A 102 -4.01 -18.21 -16.49
N PHE A 103 -2.75 -18.63 -16.38
CA PHE A 103 -1.63 -18.27 -17.23
C PHE A 103 -1.31 -19.44 -18.16
N TYR A 104 -1.10 -19.15 -19.44
CA TYR A 104 -0.68 -20.15 -20.42
C TYR A 104 0.13 -19.50 -21.53
N LYS A 105 1.08 -20.25 -22.08
CA LYS A 105 1.87 -19.81 -23.22
C LYS A 105 1.04 -19.88 -24.50
N ASN A 106 1.20 -18.87 -25.35
CA ASN A 106 0.70 -18.88 -26.72
C ASN A 106 1.74 -18.24 -27.64
N GLY A 107 2.52 -19.08 -28.33
CA GLY A 107 3.68 -18.62 -29.12
C GLY A 107 4.77 -18.04 -28.23
N THR A 108 5.16 -16.79 -28.49
CA THR A 108 6.21 -16.06 -27.74
C THR A 108 5.67 -15.28 -26.54
N LYS A 109 4.35 -15.31 -26.29
CA LYS A 109 3.70 -14.53 -25.24
C LYS A 109 3.00 -15.39 -24.21
N VAL A 110 2.78 -14.83 -23.02
CA VAL A 110 1.91 -15.41 -22.01
C VAL A 110 0.55 -14.73 -22.07
N MET A 111 -0.49 -15.55 -22.19
CA MET A 111 -1.87 -15.12 -22.16
C MET A 111 -2.45 -15.41 -20.78
N THR A 112 -3.41 -14.59 -20.37
CA THR A 112 -4.22 -14.86 -19.19
C THR A 112 -5.70 -15.01 -19.55
N LYS A 113 -6.43 -15.76 -18.72
CA LYS A 113 -7.90 -15.76 -18.69
C LYS A 113 -8.40 -14.80 -17.61
N ASN A 114 -9.64 -14.34 -17.77
CA ASN A 114 -10.34 -13.40 -16.86
C ASN A 114 -9.79 -11.98 -16.88
N ALA A 115 -9.27 -11.55 -18.03
CA ALA A 115 -8.81 -10.20 -18.24
C ALA A 115 -9.68 -9.51 -19.30
N GLU A 116 -9.99 -8.24 -19.02
CA GLU A 116 -10.79 -7.36 -19.87
C GLU A 116 -9.87 -6.37 -20.58
N LEU A 117 -10.35 -5.75 -21.66
CA LEU A 117 -9.60 -4.68 -22.31
C LEU A 117 -9.58 -3.44 -21.39
N SER A 118 -8.39 -2.93 -21.09
CA SER A 118 -8.22 -1.75 -20.23
C SER A 118 -8.49 -0.43 -20.98
N GLY A 119 -8.42 -0.44 -22.31
CA GLY A 119 -8.40 0.78 -23.13
C GLY A 119 -7.08 1.56 -23.06
N ILE A 120 -6.07 1.05 -22.34
CA ILE A 120 -4.77 1.68 -22.14
C ILE A 120 -3.68 0.65 -22.48
N ASP A 121 -2.78 1.00 -23.39
CA ASP A 121 -1.61 0.16 -23.69
C ASP A 121 -0.45 0.48 -22.74
N MET A 122 -0.10 -0.50 -21.91
CA MET A 122 0.99 -0.47 -20.95
C MET A 122 2.30 -0.98 -21.55
N GLY A 123 2.29 -1.48 -22.79
CA GLY A 123 3.43 -2.18 -23.39
C GLY A 123 3.88 -3.36 -22.54
N ASN A 124 5.18 -3.49 -22.33
CA ASN A 124 5.77 -4.58 -21.54
C ASN A 124 5.93 -4.23 -20.04
N SER A 125 4.89 -3.60 -19.47
CA SER A 125 4.84 -3.22 -18.05
C SER A 125 3.65 -3.85 -17.34
N LEU A 126 3.81 -4.08 -16.04
CA LEU A 126 2.78 -4.54 -15.13
C LEU A 126 2.57 -3.49 -14.05
N LYS A 127 1.33 -3.12 -13.79
CA LYS A 127 0.94 -2.13 -12.77
C LYS A 127 -0.18 -2.67 -11.91
N VAL A 128 -0.05 -2.53 -10.59
CA VAL A 128 -1.12 -2.83 -9.64
C VAL A 128 -1.58 -1.51 -9.04
N VAL A 129 -2.87 -1.21 -9.17
CA VAL A 129 -3.51 0.00 -8.65
C VAL A 129 -4.39 -0.38 -7.47
N VAL A 130 -4.13 0.23 -6.31
CA VAL A 130 -4.93 0.05 -5.10
C VAL A 130 -5.38 1.43 -4.65
N ASP A 131 -6.68 1.71 -4.73
CA ASP A 131 -7.27 3.03 -4.46
C ASP A 131 -6.53 4.19 -5.18
N ASP A 132 -5.81 5.02 -4.42
CA ASP A 132 -5.15 6.26 -4.84
C ASP A 132 -3.65 6.11 -5.15
N PHE A 133 -3.10 4.91 -5.03
CA PHE A 133 -1.69 4.65 -5.33
C PHE A 133 -1.50 3.45 -6.26
N TYR A 134 -0.29 3.35 -6.82
CA TYR A 134 0.07 2.23 -7.67
C TYR A 134 1.53 1.82 -7.48
N VAL A 135 1.80 0.56 -7.77
CA VAL A 135 3.14 0.02 -7.98
C VAL A 135 3.24 -0.46 -9.43
N SER A 136 4.41 -0.31 -10.05
CA SER A 136 4.62 -0.68 -11.44
C SER A 136 6.02 -1.24 -11.63
N LYS A 137 6.15 -2.18 -12.55
CA LYS A 137 7.44 -2.73 -12.98
C LYS A 137 7.42 -3.09 -14.45
N GLU A 138 8.60 -3.07 -15.07
CA GLU A 138 8.81 -3.69 -16.37
C GLU A 138 8.84 -5.21 -16.23
N LEU A 139 8.35 -5.92 -17.25
CA LEU A 139 8.24 -7.37 -17.26
C LEU A 139 9.40 -8.02 -17.99
N ASN A 140 9.89 -9.13 -17.46
CA ASN A 140 10.90 -9.96 -18.13
C ASN A 140 10.31 -10.89 -19.21
N VAL A 141 8.98 -10.99 -19.29
CA VAL A 141 8.27 -11.81 -20.28
C VAL A 141 7.15 -11.00 -20.93
N GLU A 142 6.98 -11.17 -22.24
CA GLU A 142 5.90 -10.50 -22.95
C GLU A 142 4.54 -11.11 -22.60
N LEU A 143 3.63 -10.26 -22.13
CA LEU A 143 2.24 -10.61 -21.86
C LEU A 143 1.33 -10.13 -23.00
N ALA A 144 0.19 -10.80 -23.16
CA ALA A 144 -0.85 -10.40 -24.11
C ALA A 144 -2.27 -10.65 -23.61
#